data_AF-A0A975LJN8-F1
#
_entry.id   AF-A0A975LJN8-F1
#
_cell.length_a   1.000
_cell.length_b   1.000
_cell.length_c   1.000
_cell.angle_alpha   90.00
_cell.angle_beta   90.00
_cell.angle_gamma   90.00
#
_symmetry.space_group_name_H-M   'P 1'
#
loop_
_entity.id
_entity.type
_entity.pdbx_description
1 polymer ?
#
loop_
_entity_poly.entity_id
_entity_poly.type
_entity_poly.pdbx_seq_one_letter_code
_entity_poly.pdbx_strand_id
1 'polypeptide(L)'
;MMLNQVILVGRMSSVNKLEVGYKITLTTTKGNTSQELIDVNVVINEVLAQKILNAGFKVGSTIGIKGSLNEKNEVNAERLTMISVNKEQSL
;
A
#
# COMPACT_ATOMS: atom_id res chain seq x y z
N MET A 1 18.28 -17.11 -5.57
CA MET A 1 17.35 -16.08 -6.09
C MET A 1 17.43 -14.88 -5.17
N MET A 2 17.72 -13.69 -5.69
CA MET A 2 17.78 -12.47 -4.87
C MET A 2 16.36 -12.06 -4.47
N LEU A 3 16.15 -11.76 -3.21
CA LEU A 3 14.88 -11.25 -2.69
C LEU A 3 14.77 -9.77 -3.11
N ASN A 4 13.95 -9.46 -4.10
CA ASN A 4 13.70 -8.07 -4.52
C ASN A 4 12.78 -7.39 -3.49
N GLN A 5 13.34 -7.00 -2.34
CA GLN A 5 12.62 -6.22 -1.34
C GLN A 5 12.36 -4.81 -1.86
N VAL A 6 11.13 -4.36 -1.71
CA VAL A 6 10.67 -3.01 -2.07
C VAL A 6 10.10 -2.35 -0.82
N ILE A 7 10.43 -1.07 -0.66
CA ILE A 7 9.77 -0.17 0.29
C ILE A 7 8.99 0.84 -0.53
N LEU A 8 7.68 0.87 -0.34
CA LEU A 8 6.74 1.71 -1.06
C LEU A 8 6.02 2.60 -0.05
N VAL A 9 6.03 3.91 -0.28
CA VAL A 9 5.21 4.85 0.48
C VAL A 9 4.25 5.51 -0.49
N GLY A 10 2.95 5.44 -0.22
CA GLY A 10 1.97 6.03 -1.12
C GLY A 10 0.64 6.30 -0.45
N ARG A 11 -0.17 7.11 -1.14
CA ARG A 11 -1.54 7.40 -0.75
C ARG A 11 -2.45 6.31 -1.29
N MET A 12 -3.28 5.75 -0.44
CA MET A 12 -4.26 4.73 -0.81
C MET A 12 -5.32 5.33 -1.72
N SER A 13 -5.40 4.86 -2.97
CA SER A 13 -6.41 5.30 -3.94
C SER A 13 -7.57 4.33 -4.04
N SER A 14 -7.34 3.03 -3.83
CA SER A 14 -8.40 2.02 -3.79
C SER A 14 -8.07 0.84 -2.87
N VAL A 15 -9.11 0.16 -2.39
CA VAL A 15 -9.02 -1.10 -1.65
C VAL A 15 -10.09 -2.05 -2.19
N ASN A 16 -9.65 -3.17 -2.74
CA ASN A 16 -10.52 -4.20 -3.30
C ASN A 16 -10.31 -5.51 -2.54
N LYS A 17 -11.40 -6.14 -2.09
CA LYS A 17 -11.33 -7.47 -1.47
C LYS A 17 -11.06 -8.51 -2.55
N LEU A 18 -10.11 -9.42 -2.27
CA LEU A 18 -9.84 -10.61 -3.06
C LEU A 18 -10.35 -11.84 -2.32
N GLU A 19 -10.33 -13.00 -2.98
CA GLU A 19 -10.66 -14.29 -2.36
C GLU A 19 -9.71 -14.61 -1.17
N VAL A 20 -8.43 -14.26 -1.30
CA VAL A 20 -7.37 -14.55 -0.30
C VAL A 20 -6.64 -13.30 0.19
N GLY A 21 -7.38 -12.23 0.47
CA GLY A 21 -6.83 -11.00 1.02
C GLY A 21 -7.39 -9.75 0.35
N TYR A 22 -6.53 -8.76 0.13
CA TYR A 22 -6.93 -7.47 -0.44
C TYR A 22 -5.90 -6.98 -1.46
N LYS A 23 -6.40 -6.28 -2.47
CA LYS A 23 -5.60 -5.51 -3.42
C LYS A 23 -5.78 -4.03 -3.10
N ILE A 24 -4.68 -3.38 -2.76
CA ILE A 24 -4.61 -1.95 -2.48
C ILE A 24 -3.86 -1.28 -3.61
N THR A 25 -4.43 -0.20 -4.16
CA THR A 25 -3.69 0.68 -5.07
C THR A 25 -3.11 1.83 -4.26
N LEU A 26 -1.79 2.01 -4.36
CA LEU A 26 -1.08 3.13 -3.78
C LEU A 26 -0.59 4.06 -4.89
N THR A 27 -1.01 5.30 -4.85
CA THR A 27 -0.44 6.35 -5.67
C THR A 27 0.82 6.87 -4.97
N THR A 28 1.97 6.72 -5.59
CA THR A 28 3.27 7.20 -5.10
C THR A 28 3.95 8.08 -6.14
N THR A 29 5.02 8.76 -5.75
CA THR A 29 5.86 9.52 -6.68
C THR A 29 7.02 8.65 -7.13
N LYS A 30 7.22 8.55 -8.45
CA LYS A 30 8.39 7.90 -9.04
C LYS A 30 9.63 8.76 -8.81
N GLY A 31 10.75 8.13 -8.47
CA GLY A 31 11.92 8.78 -7.89
C GLY A 31 12.53 9.99 -8.63
N ASN A 32 13.02 10.90 -7.78
CA ASN A 32 14.18 11.81 -7.85
C ASN A 32 14.06 13.17 -8.53
N THR A 33 13.29 13.40 -9.59
CA THR A 33 13.31 14.74 -10.24
C THR A 33 12.01 15.16 -10.93
N SER A 34 11.09 14.23 -11.16
CA SER A 34 9.81 14.52 -11.79
C SER A 34 8.72 13.98 -10.88
N GLN A 35 7.77 14.83 -10.48
CA GLN A 35 6.62 14.45 -9.65
C GLN A 35 5.61 13.62 -10.47
N GLU A 36 6.08 12.58 -11.15
CA GLU A 36 5.24 11.64 -11.85
C GLU A 36 4.58 10.73 -10.81
N LEU A 37 3.25 10.80 -10.73
CA LEU A 37 2.48 9.90 -9.89
C LEU A 37 2.35 8.57 -10.62
N ILE A 38 2.62 7.49 -9.89
CA ILE A 38 2.43 6.12 -10.37
C ILE A 38 1.52 5.37 -9.40
N ASP A 39 0.62 4.57 -9.96
CA ASP A 39 -0.19 3.64 -9.20
C ASP A 39 0.53 2.31 -9.08
N VAL A 40 0.71 1.86 -7.84
CA VAL A 40 1.31 0.57 -7.53
C VAL A 40 0.26 -0.30 -6.87
N ASN A 41 0.07 -1.49 -7.47
CA ASN A 41 -0.81 -2.51 -6.93
C ASN A 41 -0.08 -3.31 -5.87
N VAL A 42 -0.72 -3.42 -4.70
CA VAL A 42 -0.19 -4.12 -3.54
C VAL A 42 -1.18 -5.21 -3.14
N VAL A 43 -0.72 -6.45 -3.16
CA VAL A 43 -1.48 -7.58 -2.64
C VAL A 43 -1.09 -7.79 -1.20
N ILE A 44 -2.07 -7.81 -0.32
CA ILE A 44 -1.88 -8.05 1.11
C ILE A 44 -2.73 -9.25 1.53
N ASN A 45 -2.19 -10.07 2.42
CA ASN A 45 -2.96 -11.16 3.02
C ASN A 45 -4.04 -10.62 3.97
N GLU A 46 -4.96 -11.49 4.37
CA GLU A 46 -6.09 -11.12 5.22
C GLU A 46 -5.66 -10.55 6.59
N VAL A 47 -4.61 -11.10 7.19
CA VAL A 47 -4.10 -10.64 8.51
C VAL A 47 -3.60 -9.19 8.41
N LEU A 48 -2.85 -8.85 7.38
CA LEU A 48 -2.38 -7.49 7.13
C LEU A 48 -3.54 -6.57 6.77
N ALA A 49 -4.53 -7.04 6.01
CA ALA A 49 -5.71 -6.26 5.68
C ALA A 49 -6.54 -5.89 6.90
N GLN A 50 -6.76 -6.85 7.81
CA GLN A 50 -7.45 -6.56 9.08
C GLN A 50 -6.70 -5.52 9.91
N LYS A 51 -5.35 -5.53 9.91
CA LYS A 51 -4.58 -4.47 10.58
C LYS A 51 -4.84 -3.09 9.96
N ILE A 52 -4.97 -2.99 8.64
CA ILE A 52 -5.30 -1.74 7.95
C ILE A 52 -6.71 -1.26 8.34
N LEU A 53 -7.70 -2.16 8.27
CA LEU A 53 -9.09 -1.81 8.59
C LEU A 53 -9.26 -1.44 10.07
N ASN A 54 -8.68 -2.20 10.99
CA ASN A 54 -8.78 -1.97 12.43
C ASN A 54 -8.10 -0.67 12.87
N ALA A 55 -7.04 -0.26 12.17
CA ALA A 55 -6.39 1.01 12.42
C ALA A 55 -7.10 2.22 11.76
N GLY A 56 -8.25 1.98 11.13
CA GLY A 56 -9.10 3.03 10.56
C GLY A 56 -8.57 3.62 9.25
N PHE A 57 -7.66 2.93 8.57
CA PHE A 57 -7.17 3.39 7.27
C PHE A 57 -8.25 3.19 6.22
N LYS A 58 -8.51 4.27 5.51
CA LYS A 58 -9.42 4.32 4.36
C LYS A 58 -8.70 4.92 3.16
N VAL A 59 -9.33 4.82 1.99
CA VAL A 59 -8.93 5.56 0.79
C VAL A 59 -8.62 7.01 1.17
N GLY A 60 -7.45 7.47 0.72
CA GLY A 60 -6.86 8.76 1.06
C GLY A 60 -5.75 8.70 2.10
N SER A 61 -5.65 7.63 2.90
CA SER A 61 -4.59 7.50 3.91
C SER A 61 -3.21 7.24 3.29
N THR A 62 -2.14 7.66 3.96
CA THR A 62 -0.76 7.40 3.51
C THR A 62 -0.18 6.23 4.29
N ILE A 63 0.21 5.18 3.57
CA ILE A 63 0.79 3.98 4.16
C ILE A 63 2.15 3.65 3.53
N GLY A 64 3.04 3.12 4.35
CA GLY A 64 4.29 2.52 3.94
C GLY A 64 4.16 1.00 3.91
N ILE A 65 4.71 0.37 2.89
CA ILE A 65 4.66 -1.07 2.68
C ILE A 65 6.06 -1.57 2.42
N LYS A 66 6.45 -2.62 3.14
CA LYS A 66 7.64 -3.40 2.83
C LYS A 66 7.17 -4.76 2.32
N GLY A 67 7.68 -5.15 1.16
CA GLY A 67 7.29 -6.39 0.51
C GLY A 67 8.25 -6.79 -0.59
N SER A 68 7.80 -7.69 -1.46
CA SER A 68 8.55 -8.14 -2.63
C SER A 68 7.73 -7.96 -3.90
N LEU A 69 8.37 -7.61 -5.01
CA LEU A 69 7.69 -7.62 -6.31
C LEU A 69 7.45 -9.05 -6.78
N ASN A 70 6.24 -9.32 -7.28
CA ASN A 70 5.92 -10.56 -7.98
C ASN A 70 6.12 -10.44 -9.49
N GLU A 71 5.92 -11.54 -10.22
CA GLU A 71 6.04 -11.61 -11.68
C GLU A 71 5.06 -10.69 -12.44
N LYS A 72 4.02 -10.19 -11.77
CA LYS A 72 3.01 -9.27 -12.31
C LYS A 72 3.33 -7.80 -11.99
N ASN A 73 4.51 -7.51 -11.45
CA ASN A 73 4.90 -6.19 -10.94
C ASN A 73 3.98 -5.65 -9.82
N GLU A 74 3.34 -6.54 -9.07
CA GLU A 74 2.60 -6.19 -7.87
C GLU A 74 3.49 -6.39 -6.64
N VAL A 75 3.31 -5.56 -5.63
CA VAL A 75 4.01 -5.71 -4.36
C VAL A 75 3.23 -6.69 -3.50
N ASN A 76 3.82 -7.84 -3.17
CA ASN A 76 3.32 -8.70 -2.12
C ASN A 76 3.78 -8.15 -0.77
N ALA A 77 2.86 -7.64 0.03
CA ALA A 77 3.21 -7.02 1.31
C ALA A 77 3.58 -8.07 2.35
N GLU A 78 4.76 -7.91 2.94
CA GLU A 78 5.22 -8.70 4.07
C GLU A 78 5.01 -7.96 5.39
N ARG A 79 5.21 -6.64 5.37
CA ARG A 79 5.08 -5.76 6.53
C ARG A 79 4.48 -4.42 6.12
N LEU A 80 3.72 -3.84 7.05
CA LEU A 80 3.13 -2.51 6.90
C LEU A 80 3.78 -1.58 7.92
N THR A 81 4.16 -0.39 7.45
CA THR A 81 4.61 0.73 8.28
C THR A 81 3.63 1.87 8.08
N MET A 82 2.94 2.26 9.14
CA MET A 82 1.92 3.30 9.09
C MET A 82 2.59 4.68 9.13
N ILE A 83 2.18 5.61 8.27
CA ILE A 83 2.78 6.95 8.18
C ILE A 83 1.76 8.04 8.53
N SER A 84 0.57 8.03 7.92
CA SER A 84 -0.53 8.89 8.38
C SER A 84 -1.91 8.34 7.99
N VAL A 85 -2.86 8.45 8.91
CA VAL A 85 -4.30 8.37 8.59
C VAL A 85 -4.75 9.76 8.15
N ASN A 86 -5.58 9.86 7.11
CA ASN A 86 -6.41 11.04 6.97
C ASN A 86 -7.44 10.99 8.11
N LYS A 87 -7.08 11.54 9.27
CA LYS A 87 -8.08 12.18 10.12
C LYS A 87 -8.54 13.38 9.32
N GLU A 88 -9.58 13.21 8.51
CA GLU A 88 -10.44 14.35 8.22
C GLU A 88 -10.77 14.95 9.58
N GLN A 89 -10.33 16.20 9.74
CA GLN A 89 -10.46 16.95 10.96
C GLN A 89 -11.92 16.89 11.41
N SER A 90 -12.14 16.61 12.70
CA SER A 90 -13.39 16.92 13.35
C SER A 90 -13.82 18.33 12.98
N LEU A 91 -14.99 18.45 12.36
CA LEU A 91 -15.84 19.63 12.41
C LEU A 91 -17.20 19.18 12.95
#